data_AF-A0A2I4GBP6-F1
#
_entry.id   AF-A0A2I4GBP6-F1
#
_cell.length_a   1.000
_cell.length_b   1.000
_cell.length_c   1.000
_cell.angle_alpha   90.00
_cell.angle_beta   90.00
_cell.angle_gamma   90.00
#
_symmetry.space_group_name_H-M   'P 1'
#
loop_
_entity.id
_entity.type
_entity.pdbx_description
1 polymer ?
#
loop_
_entity_poly.entity_id
_entity_poly.type
_entity_poly.pdbx_seq_one_letter_code
_entity_poly.pdbx_strand_id
1 'polypeptide(L)'
;MAIVEASSHAPTPLLKYELDIVIPTIRNLDFLEMWRPFFEPYHLIIVQDGDPSKSINIPDGFDYELYDRNDINKILGPKASCISFKVSACRCFGYMVSKKKYIFTINDDCFVSSLIYGAN
;
A
#
# COMPACT_ATOMS: atom_id res chain seq x y z
N MET A 1 21.90 16.57 -41.29
CA MET A 1 20.99 15.51 -40.82
C MET A 1 21.09 15.51 -39.30
N ALA A 2 20.10 16.07 -38.59
CA ALA A 2 20.14 16.09 -37.12
C ALA A 2 19.56 14.77 -36.61
N ILE A 3 20.34 14.06 -35.80
CA ILE A 3 19.90 12.85 -35.11
C ILE A 3 19.05 13.33 -33.93
N VAL A 4 17.75 13.01 -33.96
CA VAL A 4 16.84 13.25 -32.85
C VAL A 4 16.93 12.02 -31.95
N GLU A 5 17.59 12.14 -30.80
CA GLU A 5 17.57 11.09 -29.78
C GLU A 5 16.15 11.00 -29.22
N ALA A 6 15.53 9.82 -29.34
CA ALA A 6 14.23 9.56 -28.76
C ALA A 6 14.36 9.53 -27.22
N SER A 7 13.61 10.40 -26.55
CA SER A 7 13.47 10.41 -25.09
C SER A 7 13.02 9.03 -24.59
N SER A 8 13.85 8.38 -23.78
CA SER A 8 13.61 7.06 -23.18
C SER A 8 12.71 7.10 -21.94
N HIS A 9 11.85 8.10 -21.77
CA HIS A 9 10.98 8.18 -20.61
C HIS A 9 9.82 7.19 -20.77
N ALA A 10 9.85 6.11 -19.97
CA ALA A 10 8.69 5.26 -19.78
C ALA A 10 7.48 6.14 -19.41
N PRO A 11 6.28 5.86 -19.96
CA PRO A 11 5.10 6.66 -19.68
C PRO A 11 4.86 6.69 -18.17
N THR A 12 4.56 7.88 -17.64
CA THR A 12 4.23 8.02 -16.22
C THR A 12 2.98 7.18 -15.92
N PRO A 13 3.03 6.29 -14.93
CA PRO A 13 1.86 5.51 -14.53
C PRO A 13 0.66 6.40 -14.22
N LEU A 14 -0.50 5.98 -14.69
CA LEU A 14 -1.75 6.71 -14.51
C LEU A 14 -2.00 6.94 -13.01
N LEU A 15 -2.43 8.13 -12.59
CA LEU A 15 -2.67 8.49 -11.18
C LEU A 15 -1.45 8.44 -10.25
N LYS A 16 -0.21 8.32 -10.77
CA LYS A 16 1.02 8.19 -9.93
C LYS A 16 1.06 9.13 -8.72
N TYR A 17 0.67 10.39 -8.91
CA TYR A 17 0.71 11.41 -7.86
C TYR A 17 -0.63 11.63 -7.15
N GLU A 18 -1.70 10.97 -7.60
CA GLU A 18 -3.08 11.15 -7.16
C GLU A 18 -3.67 9.93 -6.44
N LEU A 19 -2.96 8.81 -6.37
CA LEU A 19 -3.40 7.54 -5.76
C LEU A 19 -2.51 7.13 -4.59
N ASP A 20 -3.14 6.77 -3.45
CA ASP A 20 -2.53 5.93 -2.42
C ASP A 20 -3.15 4.52 -2.45
N ILE A 21 -2.36 3.50 -2.15
CA ILE A 21 -2.84 2.13 -1.95
C ILE A 21 -2.80 1.79 -0.46
N VAL A 22 -3.96 1.55 0.14
CA VAL A 22 -4.10 1.18 1.55
C VAL A 22 -4.09 -0.35 1.68
N ILE A 23 -3.20 -0.88 2.54
CA ILE A 23 -3.07 -2.31 2.80
C ILE A 23 -3.17 -2.56 4.31
N PRO A 24 -4.30 -3.10 4.81
CA PRO A 24 -4.36 -3.63 6.16
C PRO A 24 -3.67 -5.00 6.21
N THR A 25 -2.88 -5.25 7.25
CA THR A 25 -2.18 -6.53 7.38
C THR A 25 -1.88 -6.92 8.82
N ILE A 26 -1.74 -8.23 9.07
CA ILE A 26 -1.28 -8.80 10.35
C ILE A 26 -0.01 -9.67 10.16
N ARG A 27 0.57 -9.67 8.95
CA ARG A 27 1.62 -10.60 8.51
C ARG A 27 2.57 -9.92 7.53
N ASN A 28 3.66 -10.59 7.19
CA ASN A 28 4.62 -10.13 6.18
C ASN A 28 3.93 -9.91 4.82
N LEU A 29 4.42 -8.92 4.07
CA LEU A 29 3.84 -8.49 2.81
C LEU A 29 4.57 -9.05 1.58
N ASP A 30 5.02 -10.31 1.63
CA ASP A 30 5.71 -10.96 0.51
C ASP A 30 4.86 -11.00 -0.78
N PHE A 31 3.52 -10.93 -0.64
CA PHE A 31 2.59 -10.86 -1.77
C PHE A 31 2.82 -9.62 -2.67
N LEU A 32 3.45 -8.57 -2.14
CA LEU A 32 3.78 -7.36 -2.91
C LEU A 32 4.71 -7.67 -4.07
N GLU A 33 5.55 -8.71 -3.99
CA GLU A 33 6.41 -9.11 -5.12
C GLU A 33 5.59 -9.53 -6.34
N MET A 34 4.47 -10.21 -6.14
CA MET A 34 3.56 -10.60 -7.23
C MET A 34 2.91 -9.36 -7.88
N TRP A 35 2.70 -8.31 -7.10
CA TRP A 35 2.10 -7.05 -7.53
C TRP A 35 3.11 -5.98 -7.92
N ARG A 36 4.43 -6.23 -7.80
CA ARG A 36 5.47 -5.21 -7.96
C ARG A 36 5.31 -4.36 -9.22
N PRO A 37 5.07 -4.93 -10.42
CA PRO A 37 4.89 -4.13 -11.64
C PRO A 37 3.73 -3.14 -11.58
N PHE A 38 2.75 -3.38 -10.71
CA PHE A 38 1.53 -2.59 -10.56
C PHE A 38 1.58 -1.65 -9.37
N PHE A 39 2.26 -2.01 -8.27
CA PHE A 39 2.21 -1.24 -7.02
C PHE A 39 3.45 -0.38 -6.77
N GLU A 40 4.63 -0.80 -7.24
CA GLU A 40 5.90 -0.08 -7.01
C GLU A 40 5.87 1.40 -7.44
N PRO A 41 5.14 1.81 -8.50
CA PRO A 41 5.08 3.22 -8.85
C PRO A 41 4.25 4.13 -7.92
N TYR A 42 3.48 3.56 -7.00
CA TYR A 42 2.53 4.27 -6.14
C TYR A 42 2.96 4.24 -4.68
N HIS A 43 2.49 5.22 -3.91
CA HIS A 43 2.70 5.26 -2.47
C HIS A 43 1.74 4.31 -1.75
N LEU A 44 2.26 3.54 -0.80
CA LEU A 44 1.49 2.60 0.01
C LEU A 44 1.27 3.16 1.42
N ILE A 45 0.04 3.01 1.94
CA ILE A 45 -0.26 3.22 3.35
C ILE A 45 -0.57 1.86 3.96
N ILE A 46 0.37 1.33 4.72
CA ILE A 46 0.27 0.03 5.36
C ILE A 46 -0.20 0.24 6.79
N VAL A 47 -1.29 -0.45 7.17
CA VAL A 47 -1.81 -0.39 8.53
C VAL A 47 -1.70 -1.77 9.17
N GLN A 48 -0.80 -1.89 10.14
CA GLN A 48 -0.63 -3.10 10.93
C GLN A 48 -1.80 -3.29 11.89
N ASP A 49 -2.48 -4.41 11.72
CA ASP A 49 -3.44 -4.97 12.67
C ASP A 49 -2.74 -5.89 13.68
N GLY A 50 -3.44 -6.17 14.78
CA GLY A 50 -2.97 -7.10 15.80
C GLY A 50 -1.93 -6.49 16.76
N ASP A 51 -0.91 -7.28 17.07
CA ASP A 51 0.10 -6.96 18.08
C ASP A 51 1.17 -6.02 17.50
N PRO A 52 1.27 -4.76 17.97
CA PRO A 52 2.24 -3.78 17.46
C PRO A 52 3.69 -4.11 17.84
N SER A 53 3.94 -5.06 18.75
CA SER A 53 5.29 -5.50 19.08
C SER A 53 5.88 -6.47 18.05
N LYS A 54 5.05 -7.01 17.15
CA LYS A 54 5.51 -7.87 16.06
C LYS A 54 5.97 -7.03 14.88
N SER A 55 7.17 -7.32 14.39
CA SER A 55 7.62 -6.74 13.13
C SER A 55 6.88 -7.35 11.95
N ILE A 56 6.61 -6.52 10.94
CA ILE A 56 6.12 -6.94 9.63
C ILE A 56 7.23 -6.69 8.62
N ASN A 57 7.59 -7.71 7.85
CA ASN A 57 8.51 -7.57 6.74
C ASN A 57 7.79 -7.01 5.51
N ILE A 58 8.38 -5.98 4.89
CA ILE A 58 7.91 -5.35 3.66
C ILE A 58 9.07 -5.45 2.66
N PRO A 59 8.88 -5.97 1.44
CA PRO A 59 9.95 -6.04 0.46
C PRO A 59 10.55 -4.67 0.13
N ASP A 60 11.83 -4.64 -0.20
CA ASP A 60 12.54 -3.40 -0.53
C ASP A 60 11.99 -2.75 -1.82
N GLY A 61 12.20 -1.43 -1.93
CA GLY A 61 11.91 -0.64 -3.13
C GLY A 61 10.52 -0.01 -3.19
N PHE A 62 9.60 -0.37 -2.30
CA PHE A 62 8.29 0.30 -2.19
C PHE A 62 8.40 1.62 -1.43
N ASP A 63 7.68 2.63 -1.89
CA ASP A 63 7.44 3.89 -1.17
C ASP A 63 6.23 3.70 -0.25
N TYR A 64 6.43 3.76 1.08
CA TYR A 64 5.35 3.49 2.03
C TYR A 64 5.47 4.23 3.37
N GLU A 65 4.31 4.41 4.01
CA GLU A 65 4.18 4.68 5.43
C GLU A 65 3.57 3.45 6.12
N LEU A 66 4.14 3.06 7.28
CA LEU A 66 3.63 1.98 8.12
C LEU A 66 3.10 2.57 9.43
N TYR A 67 1.86 2.22 9.76
CA TYR A 67 1.20 2.62 10.99
C TYR A 67 0.78 1.41 11.81
N ASP A 68 1.13 1.41 13.09
CA ASP A 68 0.69 0.41 14.06
C ASP A 68 -0.35 0.98 15.05
N ARG A 69 -0.72 0.17 16.06
CA ARG A 69 -1.66 0.62 17.09
C ARG A 69 -1.13 1.79 17.92
N ASN A 70 0.17 1.86 18.17
CA ASN A 70 0.80 2.93 18.94
C ASN A 70 0.73 4.26 18.16
N ASP A 71 1.01 4.22 16.86
CA ASP A 71 0.90 5.39 15.99
C ASP A 71 -0.54 5.93 15.96
N ILE A 72 -1.51 5.04 15.77
CA ILE A 72 -2.94 5.40 15.73
C ILE A 72 -3.38 6.00 17.07
N ASN A 73 -2.97 5.39 18.19
CA ASN A 73 -3.26 5.92 19.52
C ASN A 73 -2.63 7.30 19.73
N LYS A 74 -1.41 7.51 19.25
CA LYS A 74 -0.70 8.80 19.35
C LYS A 74 -1.36 9.89 18.50
N ILE A 75 -1.80 9.54 17.29
CA ILE A 75 -2.40 10.49 16.33
C ILE A 75 -3.83 10.85 16.70
N LEU A 76 -4.65 9.86 17.09
CA LEU A 76 -6.08 10.08 17.38
C LEU A 76 -6.37 10.35 18.87
N GLY A 77 -5.44 10.02 19.76
CA GLY A 77 -5.60 10.21 21.20
C GLY A 77 -6.88 9.55 21.74
N PRO A 78 -7.72 10.26 22.51
CA PRO A 78 -8.98 9.73 23.04
C PRO A 78 -9.96 9.20 21.97
N LYS A 79 -9.80 9.59 20.70
CA LYS A 79 -10.65 9.14 19.59
C LYS A 79 -10.19 7.83 18.98
N ALA A 80 -9.04 7.28 19.36
CA ALA A 80 -8.47 6.09 18.73
C ALA A 80 -9.38 4.85 18.78
N SER A 81 -10.34 4.81 19.72
CA SER A 81 -11.36 3.76 19.79
C SER A 81 -12.30 3.70 18.59
N CYS A 82 -12.36 4.74 17.74
CA CYS A 82 -13.14 4.72 16.50
C CYS A 82 -12.51 3.83 15.42
N ILE A 83 -11.25 3.43 15.57
CA ILE A 83 -10.58 2.49 14.67
C ILE A 83 -10.59 1.11 15.30
N SER A 84 -11.27 0.17 14.63
CA SER A 84 -11.31 -1.23 15.06
C SER A 84 -10.03 -1.95 14.64
N PHE A 85 -9.46 -2.71 15.58
CA PHE A 85 -8.32 -3.62 15.40
C PHE A 85 -8.78 -5.08 15.47
N LYS A 86 -10.03 -5.30 15.07
CA LYS A 86 -10.58 -6.62 14.87
C LYS A 86 -10.69 -6.81 13.38
N VAL A 87 -9.86 -7.69 12.84
CA VAL A 87 -9.78 -7.94 11.40
C VAL A 87 -9.26 -6.68 10.69
N SER A 88 -9.21 -6.74 9.37
CA SER A 88 -8.72 -5.69 8.47
C SER A 88 -9.47 -4.34 8.50
N ALA A 89 -10.28 -4.05 9.53
CA ALA A 89 -10.96 -2.77 9.74
C ALA A 89 -9.98 -1.61 10.03
N CYS A 90 -8.74 -1.90 10.42
CA CYS A 90 -7.68 -0.90 10.62
C CYS A 90 -7.41 -0.07 9.35
N ARG A 91 -7.76 -0.57 8.15
CA ARG A 91 -7.72 0.17 6.87
C ARG A 91 -8.41 1.54 6.91
N CYS A 92 -9.43 1.69 7.75
CA CYS A 92 -10.13 2.96 7.92
C CYS A 92 -9.19 4.08 8.38
N PHE A 93 -8.13 3.75 9.12
CA PHE A 93 -7.09 4.71 9.45
C PHE A 93 -6.34 5.18 8.22
N GLY A 94 -5.95 4.26 7.33
CA GLY A 94 -5.34 4.57 6.04
C GLY A 94 -6.18 5.54 5.20
N TYR A 95 -7.51 5.38 5.22
CA TYR A 95 -8.42 6.29 4.51
C TYR A 95 -8.41 7.71 5.07
N MET A 96 -8.21 7.86 6.38
CA MET A 96 -8.19 9.17 7.04
C MET A 96 -6.86 9.91 6.83
N VAL A 97 -5.74 9.19 6.74
CA VAL A 97 -4.41 9.82 6.63
C VAL A 97 -3.96 10.06 5.20
N SER A 98 -4.55 9.37 4.23
CA SER A 98 -4.29 9.64 2.81
C SER A 98 -4.63 11.09 2.47
N LYS A 99 -3.74 11.73 1.70
CA LYS A 99 -3.91 13.09 1.16
C LYS A 99 -4.16 13.08 -0.34
N LYS A 100 -4.25 11.89 -0.93
CA LYS A 100 -4.38 11.67 -2.36
C LYS A 100 -5.85 11.74 -2.76
N LYS A 101 -6.09 11.96 -4.06
CA LYS A 101 -7.44 12.11 -4.61
C LYS A 101 -8.17 10.77 -4.66
N TYR A 102 -7.42 9.68 -4.87
CA TYR A 102 -7.92 8.32 -4.95
C TYR A 102 -7.25 7.46 -3.91
N ILE A 103 -8.02 6.51 -3.38
CA ILE A 103 -7.54 5.45 -2.50
C ILE A 103 -8.00 4.14 -3.10
N PHE A 104 -7.05 3.26 -3.39
CA PHE A 104 -7.34 1.84 -3.61
C PHE A 104 -7.06 1.08 -2.32
N THR A 105 -7.81 0.01 -2.08
CA THR A 105 -7.58 -0.80 -0.89
C THR A 105 -7.47 -2.25 -1.28
N ILE A 106 -6.35 -2.85 -0.90
CA ILE A 106 -5.96 -4.20 -1.30
C ILE A 106 -5.73 -5.01 -0.03
N ASN A 107 -6.35 -6.18 0.06
CA ASN A 107 -6.06 -7.10 1.15
C ASN A 107 -4.67 -7.72 0.95
N ASP A 108 -4.00 -8.07 2.04
CA ASP A 108 -2.69 -8.73 2.02
C ASP A 108 -2.71 -10.19 1.50
N ASP A 109 -3.89 -10.71 1.17
CA ASP A 109 -4.13 -12.00 0.50
C ASP A 109 -4.83 -11.86 -0.86
N CYS A 110 -4.90 -10.63 -1.40
CA CYS A 110 -5.39 -10.39 -2.74
C CYS A 110 -4.28 -10.75 -3.74
N PHE A 111 -4.19 -12.01 -4.17
CA PHE A 111 -3.17 -12.43 -5.14
C PHE A 111 -3.55 -12.06 -6.58
N VAL A 112 -2.54 -11.84 -7.42
CA VAL A 112 -2.75 -11.55 -8.86
C VAL A 112 -3.44 -12.74 -9.54
N SER A 113 -4.43 -12.47 -10.38
CA SER A 113 -5.13 -13.51 -11.14
C SER A 113 -4.18 -14.22 -12.10
N SER A 114 -4.22 -15.55 -12.12
CA SER A 114 -3.47 -16.39 -13.06
C SER A 114 -3.79 -16.10 -14.53
N LEU A 115 -4.97 -15.54 -14.82
CA LEU A 115 -5.36 -15.13 -16.17
C LEU A 115 -4.46 -14.03 -16.75
N ILE A 116 -3.82 -13.24 -15.89
CA ILE A 116 -2.94 -12.13 -16.29
C ILE A 116 -1.54 -12.64 -16.68
N TYR A 117 -1.13 -13.80 -16.16
CA TYR A 117 0.18 -14.42 -16.43
C TYR A 117 0.15 -15.56 -17.46
N GLY A 118 -1.01 -15.81 -18.08
CA GLY A 118 -1.21 -16.93 -18.98
C GLY A 118 -1.40 -18.23 -18.20
N ALA A 119 -2.52 -18.91 -18.43
CA ALA A 119 -2.62 -20.31 -18.08
C ALA A 119 -1.53 -21.08 -18.86
N ASN A 120 -0.62 -21.74 -18.14
CA ASN A 120 0.13 -22.86 -18.71
C ASN A 120 -0.82 -24.06 -18.84
#